data_AF-A0AAN2FDF2-F1
#
_entry.id   AF-A0AAN2FDF2-F1
#
_cell.length_a   1.000
_cell.length_b   1.000
_cell.length_c   1.000
_cell.angle_alpha   90.00
_cell.angle_beta   90.00
_cell.angle_gamma   90.00
#
_symmetry.space_group_name_H-M   'P 1'
#
loop_
_entity.id
_entity.type
_entity.pdbx_description
1 polymer ?
#
loop_
_entity_poly.entity_id
_entity_poly.type
_entity_poly.pdbx_seq_one_letter_code
_entity_poly.pdbx_strand_id
1 'polypeptide(L)'
;MIKVFNYQRFLLPADKVDIDFYTLQLKQLAARYQSGEDLKIITENVKALIKSFENKLGDDCDYKVASWVELSRKLTPLVHKTSDPKWANIISYTVKRVNAKKNTALYRRKRCNG
;
A
#
# COMPACT_ATOMS: atom_id res chain seq x y z
N MET A 1 -8.02 33.22 -3.68
CA MET A 1 -9.19 32.31 -3.55
C MET A 1 -8.71 30.88 -3.66
N ILE A 2 -8.81 30.15 -2.56
CA ILE A 2 -8.32 28.78 -2.41
C ILE A 2 -9.30 27.85 -3.14
N LYS A 3 -8.81 27.09 -4.12
CA LYS A 3 -9.56 25.97 -4.70
C LYS A 3 -9.65 24.89 -3.64
N VAL A 4 -10.83 24.77 -3.03
CA VAL A 4 -11.16 23.70 -2.09
C VAL A 4 -11.16 22.40 -2.90
N PHE A 5 -10.15 21.57 -2.70
CA PHE A 5 -10.14 20.21 -3.24
C PHE A 5 -11.25 19.43 -2.54
N ASN A 6 -12.36 19.24 -3.25
CA ASN A 6 -13.43 18.34 -2.85
C ASN A 6 -12.88 16.91 -2.86
N TYR A 7 -12.36 16.47 -1.71
CA TYR A 7 -12.20 15.05 -1.43
C TYR A 7 -13.59 14.48 -1.20
N GLN A 8 -14.22 14.06 -2.29
CA GLN A 8 -15.35 13.14 -2.23
C GLN A 8 -14.81 11.86 -1.58
N ARG A 9 -14.90 11.83 -0.25
CA ARG A 9 -14.63 10.68 0.60
C ARG A 9 -15.66 9.64 0.20
N PHE A 10 -15.26 8.76 -0.70
CA PHE A 10 -15.98 7.53 -0.96
C PHE A 10 -16.14 6.85 0.41
N LEU A 11 -17.36 6.90 0.93
CA LEU A 11 -17.78 6.11 2.08
C LEU A 11 -17.67 4.66 1.65
N LEU A 12 -16.48 4.10 1.82
CA LEU A 12 -16.34 2.66 1.93
C LEU A 12 -17.29 2.23 3.06
N PRO A 13 -18.06 1.14 2.91
CA PRO A 13 -18.76 0.56 4.04
C PRO A 13 -17.75 0.40 5.19
N ALA A 14 -18.18 0.64 6.43
CA ALA A 14 -17.31 0.79 7.61
C ALA A 14 -16.30 -0.36 7.78
N ASP A 15 -16.57 -1.51 7.16
CA ASP A 15 -15.80 -2.75 7.22
C ASP A 15 -14.72 -2.88 6.13
N LYS A 16 -14.62 -1.93 5.18
CA LYS A 16 -13.62 -1.98 4.10
C LYS A 16 -12.43 -1.06 4.40
N VAL A 17 -11.24 -1.64 4.30
CA VAL A 17 -9.96 -0.92 4.34
C VAL A 17 -9.90 0.17 3.28
N ASP A 18 -9.49 1.37 3.71
CA ASP A 18 -9.20 2.50 2.84
C ASP A 18 -7.84 2.34 2.15
N ILE A 19 -7.85 1.75 0.95
CA ILE A 19 -6.65 1.50 0.15
C ILE A 19 -5.98 2.80 -0.30
N ASP A 20 -6.75 3.88 -0.49
CA ASP A 20 -6.19 5.18 -0.88
C ASP A 20 -5.41 5.82 0.26
N PHE A 21 -5.88 5.71 1.50
CA PHE A 21 -5.14 6.09 2.69
C PHE A 21 -3.78 5.38 2.75
N TYR A 22 -3.75 4.05 2.61
CA TYR A 22 -2.49 3.29 2.64
C TYR A 22 -1.56 3.65 1.47
N THR A 23 -2.12 3.87 0.29
CA THR A 23 -1.36 4.32 -0.88
C THR A 23 -0.73 5.70 -0.64
N LEU A 24 -1.46 6.63 -0.03
CA LEU A 24 -0.96 7.96 0.31
C LEU A 24 0.13 7.91 1.37
N GLN A 25 -0.05 7.13 2.43
CA GLN A 25 0.95 6.97 3.49
C GLN A 25 2.27 6.38 2.94
N LEU A 26 2.19 5.40 2.04
CA LEU A 26 3.38 4.84 1.37
C LEU A 26 4.09 5.86 0.49
N LYS A 27 3.37 6.73 -0.21
CA LYS A 27 3.94 7.87 -0.94
C LYS A 27 4.64 8.85 -0.01
N GLN A 28 4.05 9.16 1.14
CA GLN A 28 4.64 10.06 2.14
C GLN A 28 5.94 9.50 2.70
N LEU A 29 6.03 8.18 2.94
CA LEU A 29 7.27 7.53 3.35
C LEU A 29 8.37 7.63 2.28
N ALA A 30 8.03 7.49 1.00
CA ALA A 30 8.98 7.71 -0.08
C ALA A 30 9.45 9.17 -0.17
N ALA A 31 8.54 10.15 0.00
CA ALA A 31 8.88 11.58 0.05
C ALA A 31 9.80 11.93 1.23
N ARG A 32 9.56 11.33 2.40
CA ARG A 32 10.39 11.51 3.60
C ARG A 32 11.83 11.01 3.37
N TYR A 33 11.98 9.83 2.78
CA TYR A 33 13.30 9.32 2.40
C TYR A 33 14.00 10.21 1.36
N GLN A 34 13.24 10.67 0.36
CA GLN A 34 13.73 11.63 -0.64
C GLN A 34 14.26 12.91 0.03
N SER A 35 13.58 13.37 1.09
CA SER A 35 13.95 14.57 1.88
C SER A 35 15.13 14.35 2.84
N GLY A 36 15.70 13.15 2.90
CA GLY A 36 16.91 12.86 3.69
C GLY A 36 16.68 12.11 4.99
N GLU A 37 15.47 11.62 5.26
CA GLU A 37 15.26 10.73 6.41
C GLU A 37 15.99 9.40 6.23
N ASP A 38 16.36 8.74 7.33
CA ASP A 38 17.14 7.52 7.31
C ASP A 38 16.41 6.33 6.65
N LEU A 39 17.13 5.56 5.83
CA LEU A 39 16.58 4.42 5.08
C LEU A 39 16.03 3.33 6.01
N LYS A 40 16.72 3.05 7.12
CA LYS A 40 16.31 2.01 8.06
C LYS A 40 14.97 2.39 8.70
N ILE A 41 14.85 3.63 9.17
CA ILE A 41 13.59 4.16 9.75
C ILE A 41 12.45 4.06 8.73
N ILE A 42 12.68 4.50 7.49
CA ILE A 42 11.65 4.46 6.45
C ILE A 42 11.22 3.03 6.12
N THR A 43 12.17 2.09 5.98
CA THR A 43 11.83 0.70 5.68
C THR A 43 11.10 0.00 6.83
N GLU A 44 11.40 0.34 8.09
CA GLU A 44 10.64 -0.13 9.26
C GLU A 44 9.21 0.41 9.25
N ASN A 45 9.03 1.69 8.96
CA ASN A 45 7.71 2.31 8.81
C ASN A 45 6.89 1.69 7.67
N VAL A 46 7.52 1.39 6.52
CA VAL A 46 6.86 0.68 5.42
C VAL A 46 6.38 -0.70 5.88
N LYS A 47 7.22 -1.47 6.58
CA LYS A 47 6.83 -2.79 7.10
C LYS A 47 5.67 -2.69 8.09
N ALA A 48 5.73 -1.72 9.00
CA ALA A 48 4.69 -1.49 10.00
C ALA A 48 3.36 -1.13 9.33
N LEU A 49 3.39 -0.28 8.32
CA LEU A 49 2.19 0.13 7.58
C LEU A 49 1.58 -1.02 6.77
N ILE A 50 2.41 -1.83 6.10
CA ILE A 50 1.96 -3.05 5.40
C ILE A 50 1.34 -4.05 6.37
N LYS A 51 1.92 -4.22 7.57
CA LYS A 51 1.36 -5.09 8.62
C LYS A 51 0.04 -4.55 9.14
N SER A 52 -0.08 -3.23 9.35
CA SER A 52 -1.32 -2.59 9.73
C SER A 52 -2.42 -2.81 8.68
N PHE A 53 -2.08 -2.67 7.39
CA PHE A 53 -3.00 -2.97 6.29
C PHE A 53 -3.51 -4.41 6.39
N GLU A 54 -2.58 -5.38 6.49
CA GLU A 54 -2.90 -6.80 6.60
C GLU A 54 -3.85 -7.11 7.77
N ASN A 55 -3.58 -6.54 8.94
CA ASN A 55 -4.39 -6.75 10.15
C ASN A 55 -5.83 -6.24 9.99
N LYS A 56 -6.07 -5.22 9.16
CA LYS A 56 -7.41 -4.68 8.92
C LYS A 56 -8.22 -5.48 7.90
N LEU A 57 -7.61 -6.41 7.16
CA LEU A 57 -8.31 -7.19 6.13
C LEU A 57 -9.21 -8.31 6.70
N GLY A 58 -9.22 -8.54 8.02
CA GLY A 58 -10.04 -9.59 8.63
C GLY A 58 -9.59 -10.98 8.22
N ASP A 59 -10.54 -11.91 8.00
CA ASP A 59 -10.25 -13.31 7.64
C ASP A 59 -10.77 -13.80 6.29
N ASP A 60 -11.61 -13.01 5.62
CA ASP A 60 -12.11 -13.33 4.29
C ASP A 60 -10.96 -13.43 3.25
N CYS A 61 -10.80 -14.62 2.68
CA CYS A 61 -9.71 -14.93 1.75
C CYS A 61 -9.85 -14.19 0.42
N ASP A 62 -11.08 -13.99 -0.08
CA ASP A 62 -11.37 -13.32 -1.33
C ASP A 62 -11.16 -11.81 -1.18
N TYR A 63 -11.65 -11.24 -0.08
CA TYR A 63 -11.43 -9.85 0.28
C TYR A 63 -9.95 -9.52 0.48
N LYS A 64 -9.19 -10.40 1.16
CA LYS A 64 -7.73 -10.26 1.30
C LYS A 64 -7.05 -10.19 -0.06
N VAL A 65 -7.35 -11.13 -0.95
CA VAL A 65 -6.77 -11.17 -2.30
C VAL A 65 -7.11 -9.91 -3.08
N ALA A 66 -8.39 -9.52 -3.11
CA ALA A 66 -8.84 -8.33 -3.83
C ALA A 66 -8.11 -7.07 -3.34
N SER A 67 -7.99 -6.91 -2.02
CA SER A 67 -7.33 -5.76 -1.40
C SER A 67 -5.84 -5.70 -1.71
N TRP A 68 -5.12 -6.83 -1.66
CA TRP A 68 -3.70 -6.88 -2.04
C TRP A 68 -3.47 -6.62 -3.54
N VAL A 69 -4.35 -7.13 -4.40
CA VAL A 69 -4.32 -6.87 -5.85
C VAL A 69 -4.51 -5.38 -6.12
N GLU A 70 -5.49 -4.75 -5.49
CA GLU A 70 -5.77 -3.34 -5.69
C GLU A 70 -4.65 -2.44 -5.16
N LEU A 71 -4.12 -2.71 -3.96
CA LEU A 71 -2.97 -1.95 -3.42
C LEU A 71 -1.75 -2.09 -4.35
N SER A 72 -1.46 -3.29 -4.85
CA SER A 72 -0.40 -3.50 -5.83
C SER A 72 -0.63 -2.69 -7.10
N ARG A 73 -1.86 -2.69 -7.64
CA ARG A 73 -2.22 -1.95 -8.84
C ARG A 73 -2.01 -0.44 -8.69
N LYS A 74 -2.32 0.12 -7.51
CA LYS A 74 -2.12 1.56 -7.23
C LYS A 74 -0.65 1.94 -7.04
N LEU A 75 0.19 1.03 -6.54
CA LEU A 75 1.60 1.30 -6.26
C LEU A 75 2.52 1.11 -7.46
N THR A 76 2.29 0.11 -8.31
CA THR A 76 3.18 -0.21 -9.45
C THR A 76 3.49 0.99 -10.36
N PRO A 77 2.50 1.82 -10.78
CA PRO A 77 2.78 2.98 -11.63
C PRO A 77 3.65 4.05 -10.95
N LEU A 78 3.69 4.08 -9.62
CA LEU A 78 4.43 5.09 -8.86
C LEU A 78 5.95 4.90 -8.89
N VAL A 79 6.42 3.70 -9.27
CA VAL A 79 7.84 3.39 -9.39
C VAL A 79 8.51 4.31 -10.43
N HIS A 80 7.82 4.56 -11.53
CA HIS A 80 8.33 5.37 -12.65
C HIS A 80 7.85 6.82 -12.63
N LYS A 81 7.00 7.19 -11.66
CA LYS A 81 6.37 8.52 -11.63
C LYS A 81 7.36 9.63 -11.27
N THR A 82 8.35 9.33 -10.46
CA THR A 82 9.37 10.28 -10.03
C THR A 82 10.72 9.76 -10.49
N SER A 83 11.47 10.56 -11.26
CA SER A 83 12.84 10.22 -11.68
C SER A 83 13.86 10.26 -10.52
N ASP A 84 13.38 10.42 -9.28
CA ASP A 84 14.21 10.45 -8.08
C ASP A 84 14.55 9.01 -7.65
N PRO A 85 15.85 8.65 -7.58
CA PRO A 85 16.28 7.29 -7.28
C PRO A 85 15.95 6.88 -5.83
N LYS A 86 15.89 7.82 -4.88
CA LYS A 86 15.51 7.54 -3.49
C LYS A 86 14.02 7.20 -3.42
N TRP A 87 13.18 7.99 -4.07
CA TRP A 87 11.74 7.69 -4.21
C TRP A 87 11.52 6.32 -4.84
N ALA A 88 12.13 6.08 -6.00
CA ALA A 88 11.96 4.84 -6.74
C ALA A 88 12.41 3.62 -5.93
N ASN A 89 13.46 3.75 -5.11
CA ASN A 89 13.93 2.70 -4.21
C ASN A 89 12.84 2.29 -3.19
N ILE A 90 12.26 3.26 -2.48
CA ILE A 90 11.22 2.98 -1.46
C ILE A 90 9.94 2.42 -2.07
N ILE A 91 9.49 2.97 -3.21
CA ILE A 91 8.30 2.47 -3.88
C ILE A 91 8.55 1.06 -4.43
N SER A 92 9.70 0.80 -5.04
CA SER A 92 10.06 -0.55 -5.52
C SER A 92 10.13 -1.57 -4.38
N TYR A 93 10.76 -1.19 -3.27
CA TYR A 93 10.79 -1.99 -2.05
C TYR A 93 9.38 -2.33 -1.56
N THR A 94 8.51 -1.34 -1.52
CA THR A 94 7.11 -1.48 -1.10
C THR A 94 6.34 -2.42 -2.04
N VAL A 95 6.44 -2.24 -3.36
CA VAL A 95 5.78 -3.08 -4.37
C VAL A 95 6.22 -4.53 -4.23
N LYS A 96 7.52 -4.80 -4.03
CA LYS A 96 8.02 -6.17 -3.79
C LYS A 96 7.36 -6.81 -2.57
N ARG A 97 7.23 -6.08 -1.46
CA ARG A 97 6.58 -6.57 -0.23
C ARG A 97 5.08 -6.82 -0.42
N VAL A 98 4.38 -5.90 -1.07
CA VAL A 98 2.95 -6.02 -1.38
C VAL A 98 2.69 -7.22 -2.30
N ASN A 99 3.53 -7.42 -3.34
CA ASN A 99 3.42 -8.58 -4.22
C ASN A 99 3.68 -9.90 -3.50
N ALA A 100 4.65 -9.95 -2.58
CA ALA A 100 4.85 -11.14 -1.76
C ALA A 100 3.61 -11.48 -0.92
N LYS A 101 2.99 -10.48 -0.29
CA LYS A 101 1.74 -10.65 0.48
C LYS A 101 0.56 -11.07 -0.40
N LYS A 102 0.41 -10.46 -1.58
CA LYS A 102 -0.57 -10.84 -2.60
C LYS A 102 -0.44 -12.31 -3.00
N ASN A 103 0.78 -12.77 -3.31
CA ASN A 103 1.03 -14.15 -3.70
C ASN A 103 0.71 -15.13 -2.57
N THR A 104 1.07 -14.79 -1.33
CA THR A 104 0.69 -15.56 -0.14
C THR A 104 -0.84 -15.62 0.02
N ALA A 105 -1.55 -14.51 -0.16
CA ALA A 105 -3.00 -14.48 -0.09
C ALA A 105 -3.66 -15.33 -1.19
N LEU A 106 -3.17 -15.25 -2.43
CA LEU A 106 -3.62 -16.08 -3.55
C LEU A 106 -3.42 -17.57 -3.26
N TYR A 107 -2.26 -17.93 -2.71
CA TYR A 107 -1.97 -19.31 -2.31
C TYR A 107 -2.89 -19.80 -1.19
N ARG A 108 -3.17 -18.96 -0.18
CA ARG A 108 -4.10 -19.28 0.91
C ARG A 108 -5.55 -19.41 0.42
N ARG A 109 -5.99 -18.54 -0.49
CA ARG A 109 -7.33 -18.60 -1.10
C ARG A 109 -7.63 -19.96 -1.71
N LYS A 110 -6.66 -20.57 -2.40
CA LYS A 110 -6.80 -21.93 -2.96
C LYS A 110 -7.11 -23.00 -1.90
N ARG A 111 -6.76 -22.75 -0.64
CA ARG A 111 -7.03 -23.64 0.50
C ARG A 111 -8.30 -23.29 1.26
N CYS A 112 -8.84 -22.08 1.10
CA CYS A 112 -10.10 -21.68 1.73
C CYS A 112 -11.33 -22.18 0.93
N ASN A 113 -11.15 -22.42 -0.38
CA ASN A 113 -12.21 -22.84 -1.30
C ASN A 113 -12.17 -24.34 -1.62
N GLY A 114 -11.37 -25.11 -0.89
CA GLY A 114 -11.19 -26.56 -1.06
C GLY A 114 -11.57 -27.34 0.18
#